data_AF-A0A094GXL0-F1
#
_entry.id   AF-A0A094GXL0-F1
#
_cell.length_a   1.000
_cell.length_b   1.000
_cell.length_c   1.000
_cell.angle_alpha   90.00
_cell.angle_beta   90.00
_cell.angle_gamma   90.00
#
_symmetry.space_group_name_H-M   'P 1'
#
loop_
_entity.id
_entity.type
_entity.pdbx_description
1 polymer ?
#
loop_
_entity_poly.entity_id
_entity_poly.type
_entity_poly.pdbx_seq_one_letter_code
_entity_poly.pdbx_strand_id
1 'polypeptide(L)'
;MSALIDTTFEAQLDHKTRMRLALKFLNENPQENATAAARIWGLSPRTVRNAVQTEDKLKTPLGHNKILSQEQEASIHTFIQSHIVHGFMPTRDVIFAAISHLKLKEKAPPPSQSWFTKWWKAHPTLRKIRTKPIATTRILAQDVET
;
A
#
# COMPACT_ATOMS: atom_id res chain seq x y z
N MET A 1 25.99 -37.79 33.42
CA MET A 1 26.03 -38.02 31.96
C MET A 1 25.26 -36.89 31.30
N SER A 2 25.98 -35.83 30.92
CA SER A 2 25.41 -34.57 30.42
C SER A 2 25.09 -34.71 28.93
N ALA A 3 23.82 -34.53 28.57
CA ALA A 3 23.35 -34.62 27.20
C ALA A 3 23.83 -33.40 26.40
N LEU A 4 24.98 -33.54 25.75
CA LEU A 4 25.41 -32.71 24.63
C LEU A 4 24.65 -33.21 23.38
N ILE A 5 23.44 -32.70 23.16
CA ILE A 5 22.69 -32.95 21.93
C ILE A 5 22.25 -31.62 21.31
N ASP A 6 22.71 -31.43 20.08
CA ASP A 6 22.03 -30.76 18.96
C ASP A 6 21.94 -29.23 18.89
N THR A 7 23.01 -28.51 19.25
CA THR A 7 23.13 -27.09 18.85
C THR A 7 23.40 -26.89 17.35
N THR A 8 23.65 -27.95 16.58
CA THR A 8 24.18 -27.88 15.22
C THR A 8 23.11 -27.96 14.11
N PHE A 9 22.01 -28.71 14.31
CA PHE A 9 20.97 -28.85 13.29
C PHE A 9 20.03 -27.63 13.25
N GLU A 10 19.67 -27.09 14.41
CA GLU A 10 18.80 -25.92 14.51
C GLU A 10 19.45 -24.63 13.97
N ALA A 11 20.79 -24.56 14.00
CA ALA A 11 21.56 -23.45 13.44
C ALA A 11 21.57 -23.42 11.90
N GLN A 12 21.24 -24.53 11.23
CA GLN A 12 21.12 -24.60 9.76
C GLN A 12 19.76 -24.12 9.23
N LEU A 13 18.77 -23.92 10.10
CA LEU A 13 17.47 -23.42 9.70
C LEU A 13 17.53 -21.91 9.42
N ASP A 14 16.92 -21.50 8.30
CA ASP A 14 16.76 -20.08 7.96
C ASP A 14 16.08 -19.32 9.12
N HIS A 15 16.51 -18.08 9.33
CA HIS A 15 16.07 -17.23 10.43
C HIS A 15 14.53 -17.10 10.48
N LYS A 16 13.90 -17.02 9.31
CA LYS A 16 12.44 -16.93 9.17
C LYS A 16 11.74 -18.20 9.68
N THR A 17 12.31 -19.37 9.38
CA THR A 17 11.77 -20.66 9.83
C THR A 17 11.87 -20.80 11.34
N ARG A 18 13.01 -20.41 11.93
CA ARG A 18 13.21 -20.39 13.38
C ARG A 18 12.22 -19.46 14.08
N MET A 19 11.97 -18.27 13.52
CA MET A 19 10.97 -17.34 14.06
C MET A 19 9.57 -17.94 14.06
N ARG A 20 9.16 -18.59 12.96
CA ARG A 20 7.84 -19.22 12.86
C ARG A 20 7.67 -20.35 13.88
N LEU A 21 8.71 -21.17 14.07
CA LEU A 21 8.70 -22.26 15.04
C LEU A 21 8.67 -21.75 16.48
N ALA A 22 9.41 -20.67 16.77
CA ALA A 22 9.37 -20.01 18.07
C ALA A 22 7.98 -19.45 18.41
N LEU A 23 7.29 -18.83 17.45
CA LEU A 23 5.92 -18.35 17.64
C LEU A 23 4.92 -19.50 17.82
N LYS A 24 5.05 -20.58 17.04
CA LYS A 24 4.22 -21.78 17.18
C LYS A 24 4.38 -22.41 18.57
N PHE A 25 5.62 -22.53 19.05
CA PHE A 25 5.94 -23.06 20.37
C PHE A 25 5.29 -22.24 21.50
N LEU A 26 5.33 -20.91 21.41
CA LEU A 26 4.69 -20.02 22.40
C LEU A 26 3.16 -20.13 22.39
N ASN A 27 2.57 -20.35 21.21
CA ASN A 27 1.12 -20.56 21.09
C ASN A 27 0.67 -21.91 21.67
N GLU A 28 1.49 -22.95 21.52
CA GLU A 28 1.23 -24.30 22.07
C GLU A 28 1.49 -24.36 23.59
N ASN A 29 2.36 -23.49 24.12
CA ASN A 29 2.78 -23.48 25.53
C ASN A 29 2.57 -22.09 26.16
N PRO A 30 1.34 -21.72 26.54
CA PRO A 30 1.03 -20.38 27.04
C PRO A 30 1.66 -20.03 28.40
N GLN A 31 2.22 -21.01 29.12
CA GLN A 31 2.97 -20.80 30.37
C GLN A 31 4.45 -20.46 30.14
N GLU A 32 4.96 -20.69 28.92
CA GLU A 32 6.36 -20.48 28.59
C GLU A 32 6.63 -19.05 28.14
N ASN A 33 7.82 -18.57 28.48
CA ASN A 33 8.22 -17.19 28.20
C ASN A 33 8.96 -17.07 26.86
N ALA A 34 8.90 -15.88 26.24
CA ALA A 34 9.64 -15.57 25.01
C ALA A 34 11.16 -15.84 25.11
N THR A 35 11.72 -15.77 26.32
CA THR A 35 13.13 -16.12 26.59
C THR A 35 13.40 -17.61 26.44
N ALA A 36 12.45 -18.48 26.82
CA ALA A 36 12.57 -19.93 26.65
C ALA A 36 12.53 -20.31 25.17
N ALA A 37 11.54 -19.79 24.43
CA ALA A 37 11.44 -19.97 22.98
C ALA A 37 12.69 -19.44 22.24
N ALA A 38 13.22 -18.29 22.65
CA ALA A 38 14.42 -17.72 22.06
C ALA A 38 15.67 -18.59 22.29
N ARG A 39 15.79 -19.23 23.45
CA ARG A 39 16.88 -20.17 23.75
C ARG A 39 16.78 -21.44 22.92
N ILE A 40 15.58 -22.02 22.82
CA ILE A 40 15.33 -23.23 22.03
C ILE A 40 15.68 -22.97 20.56
N TRP A 41 15.18 -21.87 19.98
CA TRP A 41 15.36 -21.62 18.54
C TRP A 41 16.58 -20.76 18.19
N GLY A 42 17.48 -20.49 19.14
CA GLY A 42 18.68 -19.68 18.90
C GLY A 42 18.40 -18.27 18.37
N LEU A 43 17.36 -17.61 18.89
CA LEU A 43 16.94 -16.25 18.53
C LEU A 43 17.23 -15.25 19.64
N SER A 44 17.20 -13.96 19.33
CA SER A 44 17.24 -12.93 20.38
C SER A 44 15.89 -12.86 21.10
N PRO A 45 15.87 -12.88 22.45
CA PRO A 45 14.63 -12.73 23.23
C PRO A 45 13.86 -11.44 22.90
N ARG A 46 14.58 -10.37 22.55
CA ARG A 46 13.97 -9.10 22.13
C ARG A 46 13.20 -9.25 20.82
N THR A 47 13.76 -9.99 19.86
CA THR A 47 13.13 -10.21 18.56
C THR A 47 11.86 -11.05 18.69
N VAL A 48 11.90 -12.12 19.48
CA VAL A 48 10.71 -12.96 19.75
C VAL A 48 9.62 -12.16 20.47
N ARG A 49 9.98 -11.36 21.49
CA ARG A 49 9.02 -10.49 22.20
C ARG A 49 8.36 -9.47 21.27
N ASN A 50 9.14 -8.83 20.40
CA ASN A 50 8.61 -7.89 19.41
C ASN A 50 7.65 -8.59 18.44
N ALA A 51 7.99 -9.80 17.99
CA ALA A 51 7.16 -10.58 17.07
C ALA A 51 5.80 -10.91 17.69
N VAL A 52 5.76 -11.37 18.95
CA VAL A 52 4.51 -11.62 19.69
C VAL A 52 3.67 -10.35 19.81
N GLN A 53 4.30 -9.21 20.18
CA GLN A 53 3.59 -7.93 20.25
C GLN A 53 3.08 -7.45 18.89
N THR A 54 3.79 -7.74 17.80
CA THR A 54 3.31 -7.40 16.45
C THR A 54 2.19 -8.30 15.99
N GLU A 55 2.15 -9.59 16.34
CA GLU A 55 0.99 -10.45 15.99
C GLU A 55 -0.29 -9.97 16.67
N ASP A 56 -0.20 -9.54 17.93
CA ASP A 56 -1.36 -8.94 18.60
C ASP A 56 -1.76 -7.60 17.99
N LYS A 57 -0.81 -6.80 17.50
CA LYS A 57 -1.09 -5.54 16.80
C LYS A 57 -1.57 -5.73 15.36
N LEU A 58 -1.17 -6.78 14.66
CA LEU A 58 -1.59 -7.09 13.28
C LEU A 58 -3.08 -7.45 13.20
N LYS A 59 -3.73 -7.77 14.33
CA LYS A 59 -5.20 -7.90 14.42
C LYS A 59 -5.92 -6.55 14.29
N THR A 60 -5.23 -5.42 14.51
CA THR A 60 -5.75 -4.13 14.05
C THR A 60 -5.39 -3.96 12.59
N PRO A 61 -6.35 -3.91 11.66
CA PRO A 61 -6.04 -3.61 10.27
C PRO A 61 -5.33 -2.26 10.27
N LEU A 62 -4.07 -2.24 9.82
CA LEU A 62 -3.40 -0.98 9.47
C LEU A 62 -4.34 -0.31 8.47
N GLY A 63 -5.03 0.73 8.94
CA GLY A 63 -6.09 1.38 8.18
C GLY A 63 -5.53 1.76 6.83
N HIS A 64 -6.01 1.09 5.78
CA HIS A 64 -5.83 1.65 4.46
C HIS A 64 -6.62 2.95 4.51
N ASN A 65 -5.93 4.10 4.53
CA ASN A 65 -6.54 5.42 4.39
C ASN A 65 -7.10 5.53 2.95
N LYS A 66 -8.11 4.71 2.65
CA LYS A 66 -8.88 4.73 1.43
C LYS A 66 -9.76 5.96 1.55
N ILE A 67 -9.25 7.06 1.02
CA ILE A 67 -10.03 8.30 0.91
C ILE A 67 -11.23 8.05 0.01
N LEU A 68 -11.10 7.24 -1.04
CA LEU A 68 -12.20 6.83 -1.90
C LEU A 68 -12.75 5.45 -1.53
N SER A 69 -14.08 5.34 -1.49
CA SER A 69 -14.76 4.05 -1.49
C SER A 69 -14.65 3.39 -2.87
N GLN A 70 -14.93 2.09 -2.93
CA GLN A 70 -14.88 1.34 -4.19
C GLN A 70 -15.84 1.88 -5.25
N GLU A 71 -17.03 2.31 -4.83
CA GLU A 71 -18.04 2.92 -5.72
C GLU A 71 -17.58 4.27 -6.26
N GLN A 72 -16.93 5.07 -5.42
CA GLN A 72 -16.35 6.35 -5.82
C GLN A 72 -15.23 6.16 -6.84
N GLU A 73 -14.35 5.18 -6.60
CA GLU A 73 -13.28 4.85 -7.52
C GLU A 73 -13.83 4.38 -8.88
N ALA A 74 -14.85 3.52 -8.88
CA ALA A 74 -15.54 3.10 -10.10
C ALA A 74 -16.15 4.30 -10.85
N SER A 75 -16.77 5.23 -10.13
CA SER A 75 -17.36 6.44 -10.71
C SER A 75 -16.31 7.34 -11.36
N ILE A 76 -15.14 7.50 -10.74
CA ILE A 76 -14.00 8.24 -11.30
C ILE A 76 -13.45 7.53 -12.54
N HIS A 77 -13.40 6.20 -12.55
CA HIS A 77 -13.00 5.44 -13.74
C HIS A 77 -13.97 5.66 -14.90
N THR A 78 -15.29 5.59 -14.66
CA THR A 78 -16.32 5.87 -15.67
C THR A 78 -16.21 7.30 -16.18
N PHE A 79 -15.97 8.28 -15.30
CA PHE A 79 -15.74 9.68 -15.67
C PHE A 79 -14.52 9.85 -16.59
N ILE A 80 -13.42 9.16 -16.31
CA ILE A 80 -12.21 9.19 -17.15
C ILE A 80 -12.48 8.53 -18.50
N GLN A 81 -13.19 7.39 -18.51
CA GLN A 81 -13.55 6.68 -19.73
C GLN A 81 -14.47 7.51 -20.62
N SER A 82 -15.47 8.19 -20.05
CA SER A 82 -16.38 9.04 -20.84
C SER A 82 -15.62 10.19 -21.50
N HIS A 83 -14.68 10.82 -20.80
CA HIS A 83 -13.82 11.86 -21.40
C HIS A 83 -13.04 11.34 -22.61
N ILE A 84 -12.42 10.16 -22.46
CA ILE A 84 -11.67 9.52 -23.54
C ILE A 84 -12.56 9.21 -24.74
N VAL A 85 -13.78 8.69 -24.51
CA VAL A 85 -14.77 8.41 -25.58
C VAL A 85 -15.16 9.69 -26.32
N HIS A 86 -15.27 10.81 -25.62
CA HIS A 86 -15.57 12.12 -26.21
C HIS A 86 -14.34 12.83 -26.79
N GLY A 87 -13.18 12.15 -26.88
CA GLY A 87 -11.96 12.69 -27.49
C GLY A 87 -11.17 13.66 -26.60
N PHE A 88 -11.59 13.86 -25.35
CA PHE A 88 -10.88 14.68 -24.38
C PHE A 88 -10.03 13.81 -23.48
N MET A 89 -8.74 14.07 -23.42
CA MET A 89 -7.87 13.34 -22.50
C MET A 89 -7.75 14.12 -21.18
N PRO A 90 -8.39 13.68 -20.09
CA PRO A 90 -8.43 14.45 -18.86
C PRO A 90 -7.02 14.54 -18.27
N THR A 91 -6.59 15.77 -17.96
CA THR A 91 -5.29 15.98 -17.31
C THR A 91 -5.33 15.44 -15.88
N ARG A 92 -4.14 15.21 -15.33
CA ARG A 92 -3.97 14.81 -13.93
C ARG A 92 -4.67 15.77 -12.96
N ASP A 93 -4.67 17.07 -13.26
CA ASP A 93 -5.29 18.10 -12.42
C ASP A 93 -6.81 18.08 -12.52
N VAL A 94 -7.38 17.81 -13.70
CA VAL A 94 -8.84 17.64 -13.88
C VAL A 94 -9.34 16.46 -13.04
N ILE A 95 -8.60 15.36 -13.02
CA ILE A 95 -8.97 14.17 -12.24
C ILE A 95 -8.86 14.46 -10.73
N PHE A 96 -7.80 15.17 -10.31
CA PHE A 96 -7.68 15.59 -8.91
C PHE A 96 -8.82 16.53 -8.48
N ALA A 97 -9.19 17.48 -9.34
CA ALA A 97 -10.31 18.37 -9.10
C ALA A 97 -11.64 17.61 -9.00
N ALA A 98 -11.89 16.64 -9.90
CA ALA A 98 -13.08 15.80 -9.86
C ALA A 98 -13.20 15.02 -8.53
N ILE A 99 -12.10 14.42 -8.06
CA ILE A 99 -12.06 13.72 -6.77
C ILE A 99 -12.28 14.70 -5.61
N SER A 100 -11.68 15.89 -5.66
CA SER A 100 -11.85 16.92 -4.63
C SER A 100 -13.29 17.42 -4.56
N HIS A 101 -13.93 17.64 -5.71
CA HIS A 101 -15.35 17.99 -5.79
C HIS A 101 -16.26 16.88 -5.25
N LEU A 102 -15.94 15.61 -5.52
CA LEU A 102 -16.68 14.48 -4.97
C LEU A 102 -16.63 14.50 -3.43
N LYS A 103 -15.45 14.74 -2.84
CA LYS A 103 -15.31 14.84 -1.38
C LYS A 103 -15.98 16.06 -0.78
N LEU A 104 -15.93 17.18 -1.47
CA LEU A 104 -16.65 18.38 -1.05
C LEU A 104 -18.17 18.14 -0.99
N LYS A 105 -18.74 17.41 -1.95
CA LYS A 105 -20.17 17.03 -1.93
C LYS A 105 -20.53 16.14 -0.73
N GLU A 106 -19.59 15.32 -0.27
CA GLU A 106 -19.75 14.48 0.93
C GLU A 106 -19.48 15.24 2.24
N LYS A 107 -19.19 16.55 2.18
CA LYS A 107 -18.72 17.35 3.32
C LYS A 107 -17.44 16.80 3.96
N ALA A 108 -16.65 16.06 3.20
CA ALA A 108 -15.35 15.54 3.61
C ALA A 108 -14.22 16.48 3.15
N PRO A 109 -13.09 16.51 3.87
CA PRO A 109 -11.95 17.31 3.44
C PRO A 109 -11.41 16.79 2.08
N PRO A 110 -10.89 17.69 1.23
CA PRO A 110 -10.29 17.29 -0.03
C PRO A 110 -9.06 16.42 0.21
N PRO A 111 -8.76 15.48 -0.71
CA PRO A 111 -7.56 14.65 -0.63
C PRO A 111 -6.28 15.50 -0.73
N SER A 112 -5.21 15.05 -0.08
CA SER A 112 -3.90 15.68 -0.25
C SER A 112 -3.26 15.31 -1.60
N GLN A 113 -2.39 16.20 -2.11
CA GLN A 113 -1.66 15.95 -3.35
C GLN A 113 -0.73 14.72 -3.25
N SER A 114 -0.16 14.48 -2.06
CA SER A 114 0.66 13.30 -1.80
C SER A 114 -0.16 12.01 -1.90
N TRP A 115 -1.36 12.00 -1.32
CA TRP A 115 -2.29 10.88 -1.46
C TRP A 115 -2.66 10.65 -2.93
N PHE A 116 -3.02 11.70 -3.66
CA PHE A 116 -3.40 11.57 -5.06
C PHE A 116 -2.25 11.05 -5.93
N THR A 117 -1.01 11.47 -5.66
CA THR A 117 0.18 10.94 -6.34
C THR A 117 0.35 9.44 -6.11
N LYS A 118 0.12 8.96 -4.87
CA LYS A 118 0.18 7.53 -4.55
C LYS A 118 -0.95 6.76 -5.22
N TRP A 119 -2.18 7.28 -5.14
CA TRP A 119 -3.35 6.69 -5.80
C TRP A 119 -3.16 6.61 -7.31
N TRP A 120 -2.70 7.68 -7.96
CA TRP A 120 -2.40 7.70 -9.40
C TRP A 120 -1.35 6.64 -9.79
N LYS A 121 -0.29 6.49 -9.00
CA LYS A 121 0.74 5.48 -9.24
C LYS A 121 0.23 4.06 -9.03
N ALA A 122 -0.71 3.85 -8.11
CA ALA A 122 -1.30 2.53 -7.86
C ALA A 122 -2.20 2.05 -9.01
N HIS A 123 -2.69 2.95 -9.87
CA HIS A 123 -3.56 2.64 -11.01
C HIS A 123 -2.77 2.63 -12.33
N PRO A 124 -2.24 1.49 -12.79
CA PRO A 124 -1.43 1.41 -14.00
C PRO A 124 -2.20 1.76 -15.28
N THR A 125 -3.53 1.59 -15.29
CA THR A 125 -4.41 1.98 -16.40
C THR A 125 -4.38 3.49 -16.67
N LEU A 126 -4.22 4.30 -15.63
CA LEU A 126 -4.17 5.76 -15.72
C LEU A 126 -2.80 6.29 -16.17
N ARG A 127 -1.72 5.51 -15.98
CA ARG A 127 -0.36 5.91 -16.39
C ARG A 127 -0.20 6.07 -17.91
N LYS A 128 -1.10 5.48 -18.69
CA LYS A 128 -1.11 5.58 -20.16
C LYS A 128 -1.69 6.90 -20.68
N ILE A 129 -2.35 7.68 -19.82
CA ILE A 129 -2.90 9.00 -20.13
C ILE A 129 -1.73 10.01 -20.17
N ARG A 130 -0.90 9.93 -21.23
CA ARG A 130 0.17 10.88 -21.48
C ARG A 130 -0.37 11.99 -22.38
N THR A 131 -0.88 13.06 -21.79
CA THR A 131 -1.36 14.23 -22.54
C THR A 131 -0.22 14.77 -23.39
N LYS A 132 -0.35 14.70 -24.72
CA LYS A 132 0.40 15.60 -25.59
C LYS A 132 -0.13 17.01 -25.26
N PRO A 133 0.72 18.02 -25.04
CA PRO A 133 0.23 19.38 -24.93
C PRO A 133 -0.60 19.67 -26.19
N ILE A 134 -1.80 20.23 -26.01
CA ILE A 134 -2.58 20.72 -27.15
C ILE A 134 -1.67 21.70 -27.88
N ALA A 135 -1.42 21.44 -29.16
CA ALA A 135 -0.73 22.36 -30.05
C ALA A 135 -1.67 23.55 -30.39
N THR A 136 -2.20 24.23 -29.37
CA THR A 136 -3.17 25.33 -29.55
C THR A 136 -2.50 26.62 -30.03
N THR A 137 -1.17 26.70 -29.98
CA THR A 137 -0.40 27.91 -30.32
C THR A 137 0.21 27.91 -31.72
N ARG A 138 -0.07 26.94 -32.60
CA ARG A 138 0.48 26.95 -33.98
C ARG A 138 -0.49 27.36 -35.08
N ILE A 139 -1.80 27.34 -34.85
CA ILE A 139 -2.78 27.64 -35.91
C ILE A 139 -3.08 29.15 -35.99
N LEU A 140 -3.00 29.89 -34.87
CA LEU A 140 -3.28 31.34 -34.87
C LEU A 140 -2.16 32.22 -35.47
N ALA A 141 -1.00 31.67 -35.80
CA ALA A 141 0.11 32.41 -36.39
C ALA A 141 0.15 32.36 -37.93
N GLN A 142 -0.74 31.58 -38.57
CA GLN A 142 -0.77 31.43 -40.03
C GLN A 142 -1.95 32.15 -40.72
N ASP A 143 -2.92 32.68 -39.96
CA ASP A 143 -4.10 33.38 -40.51
C ASP A 143 -4.05 34.91 -40.38
N VAL A 144 -2.88 35.48 -40.08
CA VAL A 144 -2.64 36.93 -40.15
C VAL A 144 -1.58 37.21 -41.19
N GLU A 145 -1.90 36.95 -42.46
CA GLU A 145 -1.26 37.56 -43.62
C GLU A 145 -2.06 37.17 -44.88
N THR A 146 -3.11 37.94 -45.19
CA THR A 146 -3.37 38.50 -46.53
C THR A 146 -4.59 39.41 -46.53
#